data_AF-A0A2G6GQE8-F1
#
_entry.id   AF-A0A2G6GQE8-F1
#
_cell.length_a   1.000
_cell.length_b   1.000
_cell.length_c   1.000
_cell.angle_alpha   90.00
_cell.angle_beta   90.00
_cell.angle_gamma   90.00
#
_symmetry.space_group_name_H-M   'P 1'
#
loop_
_entity.id
_entity.type
_entity.pdbx_description
1 polymer ?
#
loop_
_entity_poly.entity_id
_entity_poly.type
_entity_poly.pdbx_seq_one_letter_code
_entity_poly.pdbx_strand_id
1 'polypeptide(L)'
;MNIDRFYAILKNPALLNKSSVEELCSMVEAYPYASNLHLLYLLNLVDVKDHKSKEYLLTATLYAGDRAKLKYWVDYVKNPPVLAKGAHVATVSSRVEKDKAALLSLLRERMKTFKAQKEDKIANKPLPKNELIERFLAEQPSISRPGRSDFYDPQQEAIESTKEGVSDLVTETLANIYIQQGLLQKAIAIFEKLILKYPKKSSYFAARIEELS
;
A
#
# COMPACT_ATOMS: atom_id res chain seq x y z
N MET A 1 -17.96 9.29 -31.41
CA MET A 1 -16.99 10.37 -31.09
C MET A 1 -15.95 10.49 -32.20
N ASN A 2 -15.41 11.70 -32.47
CA ASN A 2 -14.29 11.87 -33.40
C ASN A 2 -12.96 11.44 -32.75
N ILE A 3 -12.01 10.97 -33.56
CA ILE A 3 -10.70 10.44 -33.12
C ILE A 3 -9.90 11.50 -32.36
N ASP A 4 -9.90 12.75 -32.82
CA ASP A 4 -9.18 13.84 -32.14
C ASP A 4 -9.72 14.13 -30.74
N ARG A 5 -11.05 14.04 -30.59
CA ARG A 5 -11.71 14.21 -29.29
C ARG A 5 -11.41 13.05 -28.37
N PHE A 6 -11.35 11.82 -28.89
CA PHE A 6 -10.90 10.65 -28.13
C PHE A 6 -9.47 10.83 -27.60
N TYR A 7 -8.55 11.26 -28.47
CA TYR A 7 -7.16 11.54 -28.07
C TYR A 7 -7.06 12.68 -27.05
N ALA A 8 -7.90 13.71 -27.17
CA ALA A 8 -7.95 14.79 -26.19
C ALA A 8 -8.38 14.29 -24.79
N ILE A 9 -9.38 13.40 -24.72
CA ILE A 9 -9.84 12.78 -23.47
C ILE A 9 -8.75 11.88 -22.87
N LEU A 10 -8.04 11.11 -23.70
CA LEU A 10 -6.92 10.29 -23.24
C LEU A 10 -5.80 11.11 -22.62
N LYS A 11 -5.52 12.30 -23.17
CA LYS A 11 -4.52 13.23 -22.63
C LYS A 11 -5.02 13.91 -21.36
N ASN A 12 -6.28 14.35 -21.34
CA ASN A 12 -6.89 15.09 -20.26
C ASN A 12 -8.23 14.47 -19.84
N PRO A 13 -8.23 13.57 -18.84
CA PRO A 13 -9.44 12.92 -18.34
C PRO A 13 -10.49 13.87 -17.74
N ALA A 14 -10.10 15.11 -17.39
CA ALA A 14 -11.01 16.12 -16.87
C ALA A 14 -12.05 16.64 -17.88
N LEU A 15 -11.92 16.27 -19.16
CA LEU A 15 -12.88 16.62 -20.22
C LEU A 15 -14.10 15.69 -20.25
N LEU A 16 -14.15 14.68 -19.38
CA LEU A 16 -15.30 13.80 -19.24
C LEU A 16 -16.51 14.59 -18.75
N ASN A 17 -17.64 14.39 -19.43
CA ASN A 17 -18.90 15.05 -19.14
C ASN A 17 -20.08 14.14 -19.55
N LYS A 18 -21.31 14.56 -19.23
CA LYS A 18 -22.53 13.79 -19.53
C LYS A 18 -22.69 13.47 -21.02
N SER A 19 -22.39 14.41 -21.91
CA SER A 19 -22.48 14.16 -23.37
C SER A 19 -21.44 13.14 -23.86
N SER A 20 -20.27 13.09 -23.22
CA SER A 20 -19.23 12.11 -23.54
C SER A 20 -19.62 10.68 -23.11
N VAL A 21 -20.62 10.50 -22.23
CA VAL A 21 -21.11 9.16 -21.86
C VAL A 21 -21.80 8.49 -23.04
N GLU A 22 -22.70 9.21 -23.72
CA GLU A 22 -23.43 8.72 -24.89
C GLU A 22 -22.48 8.47 -26.07
N GLU A 23 -21.53 9.39 -26.27
CA GLU A 23 -20.52 9.26 -27.32
C GLU A 23 -19.58 8.07 -27.08
N LEU A 24 -19.21 7.78 -25.83
CA LEU A 24 -18.40 6.60 -25.50
C LEU A 24 -19.21 5.30 -25.58
N CYS A 25 -20.49 5.32 -25.21
CA CYS A 25 -21.39 4.18 -25.33
C CYS A 25 -21.48 3.71 -26.79
N SER A 26 -21.75 4.64 -27.71
CA SER A 26 -21.79 4.32 -29.15
C SER A 26 -20.47 3.77 -29.69
N MET A 27 -19.33 4.21 -29.15
CA MET A 27 -18.01 3.66 -29.55
C MET A 27 -17.75 2.27 -28.97
N VAL A 28 -18.19 2.00 -27.74
CA VAL A 28 -18.10 0.67 -27.14
C VAL A 28 -18.90 -0.34 -27.96
N GLU A 29 -20.09 0.05 -28.42
CA GLU A 29 -20.94 -0.79 -29.28
C GLU A 29 -20.28 -1.04 -30.65
N ALA A 30 -19.66 -0.01 -31.24
CA ALA A 30 -18.96 -0.13 -32.52
C ALA A 30 -17.64 -0.93 -32.42
N TYR A 31 -16.96 -0.88 -31.27
CA TYR A 31 -15.65 -1.51 -31.05
C TYR A 31 -15.60 -2.29 -29.72
N PRO A 32 -16.27 -3.46 -29.63
CA PRO A 32 -16.42 -4.19 -28.37
C PRO A 32 -15.14 -4.82 -27.80
N TYR A 33 -14.07 -4.89 -28.58
CA TYR A 33 -12.79 -5.49 -28.15
C TYR A 33 -11.79 -4.44 -27.62
N ALA A 34 -12.16 -3.17 -27.62
CA ALA A 34 -11.29 -2.07 -27.23
C ALA A 34 -11.33 -1.85 -25.70
N SER A 35 -10.39 -2.45 -24.97
CA SER A 35 -10.31 -2.38 -23.51
C SER A 35 -10.25 -0.96 -22.95
N ASN A 36 -9.52 -0.06 -23.61
CA ASN A 36 -9.44 1.36 -23.27
C ASN A 36 -10.81 2.08 -23.31
N LEU A 37 -11.69 1.73 -24.25
CA LEU A 37 -13.04 2.29 -24.34
C LEU A 37 -13.90 1.85 -23.16
N HIS A 38 -13.87 0.56 -22.81
CA HIS A 38 -14.58 0.04 -21.64
C HIS A 38 -14.13 0.72 -20.35
N LEU A 39 -12.82 0.92 -20.20
CA LEU A 39 -12.23 1.61 -19.04
C LEU A 39 -12.68 3.06 -18.96
N LEU A 40 -12.57 3.82 -20.06
CA LEU A 40 -12.96 5.23 -20.08
C LEU A 40 -14.46 5.42 -19.89
N TYR A 41 -15.28 4.57 -20.51
CA TYR A 41 -16.73 4.61 -20.34
C TYR A 41 -17.12 4.34 -18.88
N LEU A 42 -16.54 3.32 -18.25
CA LEU A 42 -16.74 3.06 -16.82
C LEU A 42 -16.32 4.26 -15.95
N LEU A 43 -15.13 4.82 -16.17
CA LEU A 43 -14.64 5.96 -15.40
C LEU A 43 -15.57 7.17 -15.54
N ASN A 44 -16.09 7.41 -16.74
CA ASN A 44 -17.07 8.47 -16.99
C ASN A 44 -18.40 8.22 -16.26
N LEU A 45 -18.93 6.98 -16.30
CA LEU A 45 -20.14 6.61 -15.57
C LEU A 45 -19.99 6.81 -14.05
N VAL A 46 -18.80 6.53 -13.50
CA VAL A 46 -18.51 6.71 -12.08
C VAL A 46 -18.43 8.20 -11.71
N ASP A 47 -17.82 9.03 -12.56
CA ASP A 47 -17.73 10.48 -12.35
C ASP A 47 -19.10 11.17 -12.41
N VAL A 48 -19.92 10.79 -13.40
CA VAL A 48 -21.31 11.27 -13.57
C VAL A 48 -22.25 10.70 -12.50
N LYS A 49 -21.82 9.68 -11.74
CA LYS A 49 -22.60 8.96 -10.72
C LYS A 49 -23.86 8.28 -11.27
N ASP A 50 -23.78 7.74 -12.48
CA ASP A 50 -24.90 7.02 -13.08
C ASP A 50 -25.07 5.63 -12.42
N HIS A 51 -26.30 5.18 -12.26
CA HIS A 51 -26.66 3.87 -11.67
C HIS A 51 -26.08 2.71 -12.49
N LYS A 52 -25.99 2.86 -13.81
CA LYS A 52 -25.41 1.90 -14.75
C LYS A 52 -23.94 1.59 -14.47
N SER A 53 -23.23 2.45 -13.73
CA SER A 53 -21.82 2.23 -13.36
C SER A 53 -21.58 0.91 -12.62
N LYS A 54 -22.52 0.50 -11.73
CA LYS A 54 -22.40 -0.73 -10.95
C LYS A 54 -22.52 -1.97 -11.83
N GLU A 55 -23.48 -1.94 -12.75
CA GLU A 55 -23.74 -3.03 -13.70
C GLU A 55 -22.58 -3.17 -14.68
N TYR A 56 -22.08 -2.03 -15.18
CA TYR A 56 -21.01 -2.00 -16.17
C TYR A 56 -19.61 -2.28 -15.58
N LEU A 57 -19.46 -2.19 -14.26
CA LEU A 57 -18.19 -2.47 -13.57
C LEU A 57 -17.67 -3.87 -13.91
N LEU A 58 -18.55 -4.88 -13.89
CA LEU A 58 -18.15 -6.26 -14.14
C LEU A 58 -17.65 -6.42 -15.57
N THR A 59 -18.37 -5.88 -16.55
CA THR A 59 -17.97 -5.89 -17.97
C THR A 59 -16.59 -5.26 -18.14
N ALA A 60 -16.36 -4.07 -17.58
CA ALA A 60 -15.08 -3.41 -17.66
C ALA A 60 -13.94 -4.17 -16.94
N THR A 61 -14.25 -4.91 -15.86
CA THR A 61 -13.24 -5.73 -15.16
C THR A 61 -12.78 -6.94 -15.96
N LEU A 62 -13.62 -7.46 -16.86
CA LEU A 62 -13.26 -8.53 -17.80
C LEU A 62 -12.26 -8.04 -18.85
N TYR A 63 -12.44 -6.82 -19.35
CA TYR A 63 -11.55 -6.20 -20.35
C TYR A 63 -10.30 -5.54 -19.75
N ALA A 64 -10.26 -5.32 -18.45
CA ALA A 64 -9.12 -4.69 -17.78
C ALA A 64 -7.94 -5.66 -17.63
N GLY A 65 -6.74 -5.23 -18.01
CA GLY A 65 -5.51 -6.00 -17.82
C GLY A 65 -5.10 -6.14 -16.34
N ASP A 66 -5.35 -5.12 -15.52
CA ASP A 66 -5.09 -5.13 -14.07
C ASP A 66 -6.31 -4.63 -13.30
N ARG A 67 -6.93 -5.55 -12.57
CA ARG A 67 -8.14 -5.31 -11.78
C ARG A 67 -7.87 -4.50 -10.51
N ALA A 68 -6.70 -4.64 -9.91
CA ALA A 68 -6.33 -3.89 -8.71
C ALA A 68 -6.12 -2.43 -9.06
N LYS A 69 -5.43 -2.18 -10.19
CA LYS A 69 -5.27 -0.82 -10.73
C LYS A 69 -6.63 -0.22 -11.08
N LEU A 70 -7.51 -0.93 -11.79
CA LEU A 70 -8.86 -0.45 -12.09
C LEU A 70 -9.63 -0.07 -10.82
N LYS A 71 -9.62 -0.93 -9.80
CA LYS A 71 -10.27 -0.65 -8.51
C LYS A 71 -9.73 0.64 -7.89
N TYR A 72 -8.41 0.81 -7.85
CA TYR A 72 -7.78 2.04 -7.37
C TYR A 72 -8.28 3.28 -8.11
N TRP A 73 -8.37 3.25 -9.44
CA TRP A 73 -8.88 4.38 -10.22
C TRP A 73 -10.35 4.67 -9.94
N VAL A 74 -11.20 3.64 -9.85
CA VAL A 74 -12.61 3.79 -9.52
C VAL A 74 -12.78 4.40 -8.12
N ASP A 75 -12.00 3.93 -7.14
CA ASP A 75 -12.02 4.45 -5.78
C ASP A 75 -11.49 5.90 -5.72
N TYR A 76 -10.46 6.21 -6.52
CA TYR A 76 -9.93 7.57 -6.68
C TYR A 76 -10.95 8.53 -7.28
N VAL A 77 -11.72 8.13 -8.29
CA VAL A 77 -12.75 8.99 -8.88
C VAL A 77 -13.91 9.20 -7.90
N LYS A 78 -14.30 8.17 -7.15
CA LYS A 78 -15.34 8.29 -6.12
C LYS A 78 -14.91 9.16 -4.95
N ASN A 79 -13.68 9.00 -4.51
CA ASN A 79 -13.09 9.66 -3.36
C ASN A 79 -11.74 10.26 -3.76
N PRO A 80 -11.73 11.37 -4.53
CA PRO A 80 -10.48 12.01 -4.88
C PRO A 80 -9.78 12.41 -3.59
N PRO A 81 -8.48 12.07 -3.42
CA PRO A 81 -7.75 12.48 -2.22
C PRO A 81 -7.89 13.98 -2.10
N VAL A 82 -8.27 14.44 -0.92
CA VAL A 82 -8.34 15.87 -0.61
C VAL A 82 -6.93 16.41 -0.65
N LEU A 83 -6.46 16.77 -1.85
CA LEU A 83 -5.37 17.71 -2.01
C LEU A 83 -5.92 18.99 -1.42
N ALA A 84 -5.48 19.32 -0.20
CA ALA A 84 -5.84 20.55 0.49
C ALA A 84 -5.57 21.73 -0.45
N LYS A 85 -6.61 22.18 -1.16
CA LYS A 85 -6.58 23.38 -1.96
C LYS A 85 -6.58 24.54 -0.97
N GLY A 86 -5.39 25.10 -0.74
CA GLY A 86 -5.19 26.42 -0.14
C GLY A 86 -5.38 26.52 1.38
N ALA A 87 -4.33 26.26 2.15
CA ALA A 87 -4.08 26.97 3.42
C ALA A 87 -2.58 26.88 3.78
N HIS A 88 -1.92 28.04 3.82
CA HIS A 88 -0.55 28.32 4.30
C HIS A 88 0.64 27.71 3.54
N VAL A 89 1.01 28.32 2.41
CA VAL A 89 2.38 28.22 1.85
C VAL A 89 3.16 29.55 1.99
N ALA A 90 2.53 30.66 2.35
CA ALA A 90 3.22 31.97 2.39
C ALA A 90 3.90 32.33 3.73
N THR A 91 3.63 31.65 4.85
CA THR A 91 4.13 32.07 6.19
C THR A 91 5.18 31.12 6.81
N VAL A 92 5.50 30.01 6.14
CA VAL A 92 6.43 28.99 6.67
C VAL A 92 7.87 29.15 6.14
N SER A 93 8.08 30.01 5.13
CA SER A 93 9.38 30.14 4.45
C SER A 93 10.53 30.63 5.36
N SER A 94 10.26 31.37 6.45
CA SER A 94 11.33 31.90 7.31
C SER A 94 11.67 31.04 8.54
N ARG A 95 10.87 30.01 8.86
CA ARG A 95 11.15 29.08 9.98
C ARG A 95 11.86 27.80 9.54
N VAL A 96 11.74 27.42 8.26
CA VAL A 96 12.29 26.15 7.72
C VAL A 96 13.83 26.18 7.56
N GLU A 97 14.46 27.35 7.45
CA GLU A 97 15.91 27.42 7.19
C GLU A 97 16.78 27.05 8.39
N LYS A 98 16.37 27.41 9.62
CA LYS A 98 17.10 26.99 10.84
C LYS A 98 16.93 25.50 11.11
N ASP A 99 15.77 24.94 10.78
CA ASP A 99 15.48 23.53 11.00
C ASP A 99 16.13 22.63 9.94
N LYS A 100 16.41 23.14 8.73
CA LYS A 100 17.08 22.38 7.65
C LYS A 100 18.49 21.95 8.03
N ALA A 101 19.25 22.79 8.75
CA ALA A 101 20.61 22.46 9.18
C ALA A 101 20.60 21.35 10.26
N ALA A 102 19.68 21.43 11.23
CA ALA A 102 19.49 20.41 12.25
C ALA A 102 19.00 19.08 11.64
N LEU A 103 18.14 19.16 10.61
CA LEU A 103 17.66 17.98 9.90
C LEU A 103 18.77 17.35 9.05
N LEU A 104 19.64 18.16 8.44
CA LEU A 104 20.81 17.70 7.70
C LEU A 104 21.87 17.07 8.61
N SER A 105 22.08 17.58 9.83
CA SER A 105 22.99 16.96 10.81
C SER A 105 22.44 15.62 11.30
N LEU A 106 21.14 15.55 11.61
CA LEU A 106 20.48 14.31 12.00
C LEU A 106 20.46 13.27 10.87
N LEU A 107 20.22 13.69 9.62
CA LEU A 107 20.31 12.82 8.45
C LEU A 107 21.74 12.30 8.26
N ARG A 108 22.75 13.15 8.44
CA ARG A 108 24.16 12.74 8.30
C ARG A 108 24.57 11.76 9.39
N GLU A 109 24.11 11.97 10.62
CA GLU A 109 24.32 11.05 11.74
C GLU A 109 23.62 9.71 11.52
N ARG A 110 22.37 9.73 11.06
CA ARG A 110 21.62 8.52 10.69
C ARG A 110 22.25 7.77 9.51
N MET A 111 22.81 8.48 8.54
CA MET A 111 23.52 7.86 7.42
C MET A 111 24.85 7.23 7.86
N LYS A 112 25.51 7.75 8.91
CA LYS A 112 26.68 7.08 9.53
C LYS A 112 26.28 5.80 10.24
N THR A 113 25.18 5.81 11.02
CA THR A 113 24.70 4.59 11.69
C THR A 113 24.24 3.53 10.69
N PHE A 114 23.61 3.92 9.57
CA PHE A 114 23.28 3.01 8.48
C PHE A 114 24.51 2.45 7.76
N LYS A 115 25.59 3.22 7.60
CA LYS A 115 26.84 2.73 7.00
C LYS A 115 27.57 1.76 7.94
N ALA A 116 27.64 2.05 9.24
CA ALA A 116 28.20 1.14 10.24
C ALA A 116 27.42 -0.18 10.32
N GLN A 117 26.08 -0.13 10.29
CA GLN A 117 25.24 -1.34 10.23
C GLN A 117 25.34 -2.10 8.90
N LYS A 118 25.80 -1.45 7.83
CA LYS A 118 26.05 -2.11 6.55
C LYS A 118 27.41 -2.82 6.58
N GLU A 119 28.42 -2.27 7.24
CA GLU A 119 29.76 -2.87 7.35
C GLU A 119 29.75 -4.18 8.14
N ASP A 120 28.92 -4.33 9.18
CA ASP A 120 28.74 -5.61 9.88
C ASP A 120 28.01 -6.69 9.05
N LYS A 121 27.35 -6.30 7.94
CA LYS A 121 26.67 -7.22 7.01
C LYS A 121 27.46 -7.49 5.71
N ILE A 122 28.65 -6.92 5.54
CA ILE A 122 29.50 -7.14 4.34
C ILE A 122 30.29 -8.47 4.40
N ALA A 123 30.16 -9.26 5.48
CA ALA A 123 30.74 -10.61 5.52
C ALA A 123 30.09 -11.60 4.52
N ASN A 124 28.95 -11.26 3.90
CA ASN A 124 28.29 -12.10 2.90
C ASN A 124 28.29 -11.45 1.50
N LYS A 125 29.48 -11.20 0.94
CA LYS A 125 29.61 -11.01 -0.51
C LYS A 125 29.44 -12.39 -1.16
N PRO A 126 28.54 -12.58 -2.15
CA PRO A 126 28.40 -13.87 -2.81
C PRO A 126 29.75 -14.24 -3.44
N LEU A 127 30.30 -15.38 -3.03
CA LEU A 127 31.57 -15.86 -3.56
C LEU A 127 31.47 -16.00 -5.09
N PRO A 128 32.53 -15.69 -5.84
CA PRO A 128 32.59 -16.00 -7.26
C PRO A 128 32.23 -17.47 -7.48
N LYS A 129 31.44 -17.77 -8.53
CA LYS A 129 30.84 -19.09 -8.76
C LYS A 129 31.83 -20.26 -8.62
N ASN A 130 33.09 -20.05 -8.97
CA ASN A 130 34.13 -21.07 -8.91
C ASN A 130 34.50 -21.44 -7.46
N GLU A 131 34.62 -20.47 -6.55
CA GLU A 131 34.90 -20.75 -5.13
C GLU A 131 33.74 -21.48 -4.44
N LEU A 132 32.50 -21.20 -4.86
CA LEU A 132 31.33 -21.91 -4.37
C LEU A 132 31.32 -23.39 -4.82
N ILE A 133 31.79 -23.66 -6.04
CA ILE A 133 31.90 -25.03 -6.58
C ILE A 133 33.01 -25.79 -5.83
N GLU A 134 34.18 -25.20 -5.66
CA GLU A 134 35.29 -25.84 -4.92
C GLU A 134 34.90 -26.16 -3.47
N ARG A 135 34.22 -25.21 -2.81
CA ARG A 135 33.72 -25.39 -1.45
C ARG A 135 32.67 -26.51 -1.37
N PHE A 136 31.77 -26.60 -2.35
CA PHE A 136 30.77 -27.67 -2.42
C PHE A 136 31.40 -29.05 -2.62
N LEU A 137 32.42 -29.15 -3.48
CA LEU A 137 33.16 -30.40 -3.71
C LEU A 137 33.96 -30.84 -2.48
N ALA A 138 34.50 -29.89 -1.72
CA ALA A 138 35.23 -30.14 -0.48
C ALA A 138 34.31 -30.51 0.70
N GLU A 139 33.18 -29.81 0.86
CA GLU A 139 32.26 -30.00 1.98
C GLU A 139 31.36 -31.24 1.82
N GLN A 140 31.25 -31.81 0.60
CA GLN A 140 30.39 -32.96 0.25
C GLN A 140 29.07 -33.00 1.04
N PRO A 141 28.26 -31.93 0.98
CA PRO A 141 27.09 -31.81 1.84
C PRO A 141 26.08 -32.91 1.50
N SER A 142 25.79 -33.76 2.49
CA SER A 142 24.75 -34.79 2.38
C SER A 142 23.40 -34.20 2.76
N ILE A 143 22.43 -34.27 1.85
CA ILE A 143 21.02 -33.97 2.16
C ILE A 143 20.50 -35.15 2.98
N SER A 144 20.59 -35.05 4.31
CA SER A 144 19.83 -35.94 5.18
C SER A 144 18.36 -35.81 4.82
N ARG A 145 17.72 -36.92 4.47
CA ARG A 145 16.26 -36.95 4.28
C ARG A 145 15.63 -36.41 5.58
N PRO A 146 14.73 -35.42 5.51
CA PRO A 146 14.07 -34.92 6.71
C PRO A 146 13.50 -36.13 7.48
N GLY A 147 13.86 -36.21 8.75
CA GLY A 147 13.40 -37.27 9.62
C GLY A 147 11.87 -37.22 9.69
N ARG A 148 11.25 -38.35 10.03
CA ARG A 148 9.79 -38.44 10.24
C ARG A 148 9.24 -37.45 11.30
N SER A 149 10.11 -36.71 11.98
CA SER A 149 9.84 -35.67 12.97
C SER A 149 9.51 -34.29 12.38
N ASP A 150 9.73 -34.05 11.08
CA ASP A 150 9.24 -32.84 10.40
C ASP A 150 7.82 -33.05 9.84
N PHE A 151 7.15 -34.12 10.25
CA PHE A 151 5.78 -34.40 9.89
C PHE A 151 4.87 -33.40 10.60
N TYR A 152 4.02 -32.72 9.83
CA TYR A 152 2.94 -31.83 10.28
C TYR A 152 2.39 -32.29 11.63
N ASP A 153 2.65 -31.51 12.68
CA ASP A 153 2.05 -31.69 14.01
C ASP A 153 0.86 -30.73 14.09
N PRO A 154 -0.39 -31.26 13.98
CA PRO A 154 -1.58 -30.43 14.01
C PRO A 154 -1.69 -29.57 15.27
N GLN A 155 -1.07 -30.00 16.37
CA GLN A 155 -1.09 -29.25 17.63
C GLN A 155 -0.14 -28.06 17.58
N GLN A 156 1.07 -28.23 17.04
CA GLN A 156 2.03 -27.14 16.88
C GLN A 156 1.50 -26.10 15.89
N GLU A 157 0.93 -26.53 14.78
CA GLU A 157 0.40 -25.62 13.76
C GLU A 157 -0.85 -24.88 14.23
N ALA A 158 -1.66 -25.48 15.10
CA ALA A 158 -2.76 -24.79 15.79
C ALA A 158 -2.24 -23.74 16.80
N ILE A 159 -1.16 -24.04 17.52
CA ILE A 159 -0.50 -23.08 18.42
C ILE A 159 0.12 -21.92 17.62
N GLU A 160 0.69 -22.18 16.45
CA GLU A 160 1.22 -21.12 15.59
C GLU A 160 0.12 -20.29 14.91
N SER A 161 -0.99 -20.92 14.53
CA SER A 161 -2.16 -20.22 13.98
C SER A 161 -2.85 -19.31 15.00
N THR A 162 -2.80 -19.67 16.29
CA THR A 162 -3.31 -18.82 17.39
C THR A 162 -2.36 -17.70 17.79
N LYS A 163 -1.09 -17.75 17.37
CA LYS A 163 -0.20 -16.58 17.42
C LYS A 163 -0.66 -15.59 16.36
N GLU A 164 -1.69 -14.81 16.69
CA GLU A 164 -2.05 -13.63 15.92
C GLU A 164 -0.79 -12.77 15.74
N GLY A 165 -0.31 -12.67 14.50
CA GLY A 165 0.79 -11.78 14.14
C GLY A 165 0.36 -10.33 14.30
N VAL A 166 0.28 -9.84 15.53
CA VAL A 166 -0.07 -8.44 15.87
C VAL A 166 1.01 -7.46 15.37
N SER A 167 2.03 -7.90 14.62
CA SER A 167 3.17 -7.04 14.26
C SER A 167 2.91 -6.15 13.06
N ASP A 168 2.18 -6.61 12.03
CA ASP A 168 2.28 -5.95 10.73
C ASP A 168 1.14 -4.95 10.46
N LEU A 169 -0.09 -5.27 10.88
CA LEU A 169 -1.23 -4.38 10.72
C LEU A 169 -1.59 -3.68 12.03
N VAL A 170 -1.04 -2.49 12.24
CA VAL A 170 -1.28 -1.66 13.43
C VAL A 170 -2.06 -0.40 13.02
N THR A 171 -3.35 -0.37 13.32
CA THR A 171 -4.26 0.76 13.04
C THR A 171 -5.11 1.10 14.26
N GLU A 172 -5.53 2.37 14.37
CA GLU A 172 -6.41 2.84 15.45
C GLU A 172 -7.77 2.13 15.43
N THR A 173 -8.34 1.90 14.23
CA THR A 173 -9.59 1.15 14.07
C THR A 173 -9.49 -0.27 14.62
N LEU A 174 -8.35 -0.93 14.40
CA LEU A 174 -8.12 -2.27 14.94
C LEU A 174 -8.02 -2.26 16.47
N ALA A 175 -7.36 -1.26 17.05
CA ALA A 175 -7.34 -1.08 18.51
C ALA A 175 -8.77 -0.93 19.05
N ASN A 176 -9.61 -0.10 18.40
CA ASN A 176 -11.00 0.09 18.80
C ASN A 176 -11.84 -1.18 18.70
N ILE A 177 -11.61 -2.01 17.68
CA ILE A 177 -12.27 -3.32 17.56
C ILE A 177 -11.87 -4.23 18.73
N TYR A 178 -10.59 -4.25 19.13
CA TYR A 178 -10.16 -5.04 20.30
C TYR A 178 -10.76 -4.53 21.61
N ILE A 179 -10.94 -3.21 21.77
CA ILE A 179 -11.67 -2.65 22.92
C ILE A 179 -13.12 -3.15 22.92
N GLN A 180 -13.80 -3.09 21.77
CA GLN A 180 -15.18 -3.60 21.64
C GLN A 180 -15.31 -5.08 21.95
N GLN A 181 -14.25 -5.86 21.66
CA GLN A 181 -14.17 -7.29 21.97
C GLN A 181 -13.75 -7.57 23.42
N GLY A 182 -13.46 -6.55 24.24
CA GLY A 182 -12.98 -6.70 25.61
C GLY A 182 -11.51 -7.14 25.73
N LEU A 183 -10.78 -7.19 24.62
CA LEU A 183 -9.37 -7.61 24.56
C LEU A 183 -8.43 -6.41 24.83
N LEU A 184 -8.51 -5.85 26.04
CA LEU A 184 -7.84 -4.61 26.41
C LEU A 184 -6.32 -4.66 26.26
N GLN A 185 -5.68 -5.78 26.67
CA GLN A 185 -4.22 -5.93 26.56
C GLN A 185 -3.73 -5.86 25.11
N LYS A 186 -4.49 -6.41 24.17
CA LYS A 186 -4.16 -6.33 22.74
C LYS A 186 -4.34 -4.89 22.21
N ALA A 187 -5.38 -4.19 22.65
CA ALA A 187 -5.61 -2.80 22.28
C ALA A 187 -4.48 -1.87 22.79
N ILE A 188 -4.04 -2.05 24.03
CA ILE A 188 -2.91 -1.30 24.63
C ILE A 188 -1.64 -1.54 23.82
N ALA A 189 -1.30 -2.80 23.52
CA ALA A 189 -0.12 -3.13 22.71
C ALA A 189 -0.15 -2.50 21.30
N ILE A 190 -1.33 -2.34 20.71
CA ILE A 190 -1.48 -1.63 19.44
C ILE A 190 -1.26 -0.12 19.62
N PHE A 191 -1.82 0.50 20.65
CA PHE A 191 -1.62 1.93 20.92
C PHE A 191 -0.15 2.27 21.19
N GLU A 192 0.56 1.42 21.95
CA GLU A 192 2.02 1.56 22.16
C GLU A 192 2.80 1.53 20.84
N LYS A 193 2.47 0.60 19.94
CA LYS A 193 3.07 0.56 18.60
C LYS A 193 2.70 1.79 17.76
N LEU A 194 1.48 2.33 17.90
CA LEU A 194 1.05 3.55 17.20
C LEU A 194 1.80 4.79 17.69
N ILE A 195 2.16 4.86 18.97
CA ILE A 195 3.01 5.94 19.51
C ILE A 195 4.37 5.95 18.82
N LEU A 196 4.99 4.77 18.65
CA LEU A 196 6.28 4.63 17.96
C LEU A 196 6.19 5.00 16.47
N LYS A 197 5.07 4.65 15.81
CA LYS A 197 4.86 4.90 14.38
C LYS A 197 4.46 6.35 14.07
N TYR A 198 3.70 7.00 14.97
CA TYR A 198 3.12 8.33 14.77
C TYR A 198 3.37 9.25 16.00
N PRO A 199 4.61 9.70 16.23
CA PRO A 199 4.97 10.45 17.44
C PRO A 199 4.22 11.79 17.57
N LYS A 200 3.72 12.37 16.46
CA LYS A 200 2.90 13.59 16.49
C LYS A 200 1.56 13.42 17.22
N LYS A 201 1.05 12.18 17.32
CA LYS A 201 -0.21 11.84 17.99
C LYS A 201 0.04 11.09 19.32
N SER A 202 1.26 11.09 19.84
CA SER A 202 1.63 10.30 21.01
C SER A 202 0.79 10.65 22.25
N SER A 203 0.53 11.93 22.50
CA SER A 203 -0.31 12.38 23.62
C SER A 203 -1.73 11.83 23.57
N TYR A 204 -2.32 11.77 22.37
CA TYR A 204 -3.66 11.20 22.16
C TYR A 204 -3.70 9.71 22.48
N PHE A 205 -2.73 8.94 21.98
CA PHE A 205 -2.67 7.50 22.25
C PHE A 205 -2.34 7.19 23.71
N ALA A 206 -1.50 7.99 24.35
CA ALA A 206 -1.22 7.86 25.78
C ALA A 206 -2.48 8.07 26.63
N ALA A 207 -3.26 9.12 26.35
CA ALA A 207 -4.53 9.36 27.03
C ALA A 207 -5.52 8.19 26.83
N ARG A 208 -5.57 7.60 25.63
CA ARG A 208 -6.39 6.41 25.38
C ARG A 208 -5.92 5.18 26.14
N ILE A 209 -4.62 5.01 26.36
CA ILE A 209 -4.10 3.91 27.19
C ILE A 209 -4.50 4.11 28.65
N GLU A 210 -4.39 5.34 29.18
CA GLU A 210 -4.81 5.68 30.55
C GLU A 210 -6.31 5.46 30.79
N GLU A 211 -7.16 5.68 29.78
CA GLU A 211 -8.60 5.38 29.86
C GLU A 211 -8.91 3.88 29.92
N LEU A 212 -8.00 3.02 29.47
CA LEU A 212 -8.20 1.57 29.33
C LEU A 212 -7.44 0.75 30.39
N SER A 213 -6.57 1.38 31.17
CA SER A 213 -5.83 0.78 32.28
C SER A 213 -6.63 0.80 33.58
#